data_AF-A0A8X6R214-F1
#
_entry.id   AF-A0A8X6R214-F1
#
_cell.length_a   1.000
_cell.length_b   1.000
_cell.length_c   1.000
_cell.angle_alpha   90.00
_cell.angle_beta   90.00
_cell.angle_gamma   90.00
#
_symmetry.space_group_name_H-M   'P 1'
#
loop_
_entity.id
_entity.type
_entity.pdbx_description
1 polymer ?
#
loop_
_entity_poly.entity_id
_entity_poly.type
_entity_poly.pdbx_seq_one_letter_code
_entity_poly.pdbx_strand_id
1 'polypeptide(L)'
;MTCASTGKAAVAISGTTVHTALKISLSRLLLLNSETAQQYRTLFKYIKVIIIDEVSMISAQLLLKVDSSVKQITGNLQSNFGELDIILIGDLRQLPLVRSTPIYKQPKQTLVGPIL
;
A
#
# COMPACT_ATOMS: atom_id res chain seq x y z
N MET A 1 5.78 -11.99 1.38
CA MET A 1 4.30 -11.96 1.25
C MET A 1 3.96 -11.52 -0.17
N THR A 2 2.93 -12.12 -0.78
CA THR A 2 2.47 -11.79 -2.13
C THR A 2 1.09 -11.12 -2.08
N CYS A 3 0.98 -9.99 -2.77
CA CYS A 3 -0.22 -9.17 -2.80
C CYS A 3 -0.52 -8.74 -4.24
N ALA A 4 -1.76 -8.36 -4.52
CA ALA A 4 -2.14 -7.71 -5.78
C ALA A 4 -3.10 -6.55 -5.57
N SER A 5 -3.22 -5.66 -6.55
CA SER A 5 -4.13 -4.51 -6.50
C SER A 5 -5.61 -4.90 -6.54
N THR A 6 -5.98 -6.00 -7.22
CA THR A 6 -7.36 -6.49 -7.36
C THR A 6 -7.54 -7.92 -6.88
N GLY A 7 -8.79 -8.30 -6.56
CA GLY A 7 -9.13 -9.65 -6.11
C GLY A 7 -8.86 -10.73 -7.17
N LYS A 8 -9.14 -10.45 -8.45
CA LYS A 8 -8.87 -11.39 -9.55
C LYS A 8 -7.38 -11.71 -9.66
N ALA A 9 -6.53 -10.68 -9.62
CA ALA A 9 -5.08 -10.86 -9.67
C ALA A 9 -4.53 -11.55 -8.40
N ALA A 10 -5.06 -11.18 -7.22
CA ALA A 10 -4.65 -11.80 -5.97
C ALA A 10 -4.92 -13.31 -5.95
N VAL A 11 -6.09 -13.75 -6.45
CA VAL A 11 -6.42 -15.18 -6.58
C VAL A 11 -5.46 -15.87 -7.54
N ALA A 12 -5.09 -15.24 -8.66
CA ALA A 12 -4.18 -15.83 -9.64
C ALA A 12 -2.79 -16.15 -9.06
N ILE A 13 -2.30 -15.33 -8.11
CA ILE A 13 -0.99 -15.54 -7.45
C ILE A 13 -1.10 -16.23 -6.08
N SER A 14 -2.27 -16.80 -5.74
CA SER A 14 -2.56 -17.37 -4.40
C SER A 14 -2.22 -16.40 -3.25
N GLY A 15 -2.40 -15.11 -3.48
CA GLY A 15 -2.09 -14.04 -2.55
C GLY A 15 -3.34 -13.36 -2.01
N THR A 16 -3.17 -12.16 -1.47
CA THR A 16 -4.28 -11.34 -0.97
C THR A 16 -4.28 -9.96 -1.63
N THR A 17 -5.37 -9.20 -1.51
CA THR A 17 -5.33 -7.82 -2.01
C THR A 17 -4.50 -6.94 -1.08
N VAL A 18 -3.84 -5.91 -1.62
CA VAL A 18 -3.09 -4.91 -0.82
C VAL A 18 -3.97 -4.31 0.29
N HIS A 19 -5.25 -4.07 -0.02
CA HIS A 19 -6.24 -3.54 0.93
C HIS A 19 -6.45 -4.49 2.12
N THR A 20 -6.57 -5.78 1.86
CA THR A 20 -6.75 -6.81 2.88
C THR A 20 -5.47 -7.02 3.69
N ALA A 21 -4.33 -7.17 3.01
CA ALA A 21 -3.02 -7.46 3.61
C ALA A 21 -2.59 -6.38 4.62
N LEU A 22 -2.91 -5.12 4.37
CA LEU A 22 -2.41 -3.97 5.13
C LEU A 22 -3.51 -3.17 5.83
N LYS A 23 -4.74 -3.73 5.89
CA LYS A 23 -5.93 -3.08 6.47
C LYS A 23 -6.18 -1.65 5.97
N ILE A 24 -5.95 -1.43 4.69
CA ILE A 24 -6.18 -0.13 4.06
C ILE A 24 -7.65 -0.01 3.69
N SER A 25 -8.36 0.93 4.33
CA SER A 25 -9.71 1.29 3.93
C SER A 25 -9.68 2.25 2.73
N LEU A 26 -10.68 2.12 1.83
CA LEU A 26 -10.80 2.95 0.63
C LEU A 26 -10.86 4.44 0.99
N SER A 27 -11.58 4.79 2.06
CA SER A 27 -11.88 6.18 2.38
C SER A 27 -10.83 6.87 3.24
N ARG A 28 -10.23 6.16 4.22
CA ARG A 28 -9.27 6.74 5.18
C ARG A 28 -8.21 5.73 5.56
N LEU A 29 -7.00 6.22 5.86
CA LEU A 29 -6.02 5.42 6.56
C LEU A 29 -6.52 5.27 8.00
N LEU A 30 -6.93 4.06 8.36
CA LEU A 30 -7.37 3.77 9.72
C LEU A 30 -6.12 3.53 10.55
N LEU A 31 -5.93 4.34 11.59
CA LEU A 31 -4.95 4.01 12.62
C LEU A 31 -5.36 2.66 13.20
N LEU A 32 -4.44 1.71 13.18
CA LEU A 32 -4.68 0.41 13.80
C LEU A 32 -4.79 0.62 15.30
N ASN A 33 -5.81 0.03 15.94
CA ASN A 33 -5.83 -0.03 17.40
C ASN A 33 -4.62 -0.88 17.88
N SER A 34 -4.20 -0.69 19.13
CA SER A 34 -2.99 -1.33 19.67
C SER A 34 -3.03 -2.86 19.56
N GLU A 35 -4.19 -3.46 19.79
CA GLU A 35 -4.38 -4.91 19.70
C GLU A 35 -4.20 -5.43 18.26
N THR A 36 -4.86 -4.81 17.28
CA THR A 36 -4.75 -5.18 15.87
C THR A 36 -3.33 -4.93 15.36
N ALA A 37 -2.70 -3.82 15.76
CA ALA A 37 -1.32 -3.54 15.41
C ALA A 37 -0.39 -4.65 15.92
N GLN A 38 -0.59 -5.14 17.15
CA GLN A 38 0.21 -6.22 17.72
C GLN A 38 -0.01 -7.57 17.02
N GLN A 39 -1.26 -7.88 16.66
CA GLN A 39 -1.59 -9.07 15.87
C GLN A 39 -0.87 -9.02 14.51
N TYR A 40 -0.97 -7.90 13.79
CA TYR A 40 -0.31 -7.72 12.51
C TYR A 40 1.21 -7.72 12.63
N ARG A 41 1.77 -7.15 13.69
CA ARG A 41 3.21 -7.20 13.98
C ARG A 41 3.69 -8.64 14.14
N THR A 42 2.89 -9.49 14.75
CA THR A 42 3.17 -10.91 14.89
C THR A 42 3.11 -11.62 13.53
N LEU A 43 2.10 -11.32 12.70
CA LEU A 43 1.99 -11.85 11.33
C LEU A 43 3.15 -11.41 10.43
N PHE A 44 3.62 -10.17 10.60
CA PHE A 44 4.67 -9.58 9.79
C PHE A 44 6.08 -9.85 10.33
N LYS A 45 6.22 -10.50 11.50
CA LYS A 45 7.49 -10.73 12.20
C LYS A 45 8.60 -11.32 11.31
N TYR A 46 8.24 -12.19 10.38
CA TYR A 46 9.19 -12.87 9.49
C TYR A 46 9.10 -12.42 8.03
N ILE A 47 8.26 -11.41 7.75
CA ILE A 47 8.15 -10.84 6.41
C ILE A 47 9.30 -9.85 6.25
N LYS A 48 10.13 -10.04 5.22
CA LYS A 48 11.16 -9.08 4.79
C LYS A 48 10.80 -8.38 3.49
N VAL A 49 10.04 -9.08 2.65
CA VAL A 49 9.70 -8.64 1.29
C VAL A 49 8.19 -8.73 1.07
N ILE A 50 7.61 -7.67 0.51
CA ILE A 50 6.23 -7.62 0.02
C ILE A 50 6.28 -7.46 -1.50
N ILE A 51 5.70 -8.42 -2.21
CA ILE A 51 5.54 -8.38 -3.66
C ILE A 51 4.13 -7.90 -3.97
N ILE A 52 4.00 -6.89 -4.82
CA ILE A 52 2.71 -6.33 -5.22
C ILE A 52 2.56 -6.40 -6.74
N ASP A 53 1.65 -7.24 -7.20
CA ASP A 53 1.30 -7.39 -8.61
C ASP A 53 0.21 -6.39 -9.05
N GLU A 54 0.11 -6.19 -10.37
CA GLU A 54 -0.79 -5.25 -11.03
C GLU A 54 -0.60 -3.80 -10.56
N VAL A 55 0.66 -3.34 -10.58
CA VAL A 55 1.07 -1.98 -10.17
C VAL A 55 0.42 -0.87 -11.01
N SER A 56 -0.02 -1.17 -12.24
CA SER A 56 -0.78 -0.25 -13.10
C SER A 56 -2.07 0.25 -12.44
N MET A 57 -2.67 -0.58 -11.57
CA MET A 57 -3.88 -0.28 -10.82
C MET A 57 -3.59 0.23 -9.40
N ILE A 58 -2.35 0.63 -9.12
CA ILE A 58 -1.98 1.29 -7.87
C ILE A 58 -1.79 2.77 -8.13
N SER A 59 -2.48 3.59 -7.32
CA SER A 59 -2.31 5.04 -7.35
C SER A 59 -1.17 5.47 -6.43
N ALA A 60 -0.58 6.64 -6.70
CA ALA A 60 0.44 7.22 -5.82
C ALA A 60 -0.07 7.39 -4.37
N GLN A 61 -1.36 7.74 -4.21
CA GLN A 61 -2.00 7.83 -2.90
C GLN A 61 -2.12 6.48 -2.19
N LEU A 62 -2.43 5.41 -2.93
CA LEU A 62 -2.48 4.07 -2.37
C LEU A 62 -1.09 3.61 -1.92
N LEU A 63 -0.04 3.90 -2.70
CA LEU A 63 1.33 3.57 -2.32
C LEU A 63 1.79 4.29 -1.03
N LEU A 64 1.38 5.56 -0.85
CA LEU A 64 1.61 6.29 0.40
C LEU A 64 0.85 5.66 1.59
N LYS A 65 -0.38 5.18 1.36
CA LYS A 65 -1.14 4.44 2.39
C LYS A 65 -0.45 3.12 2.74
N VAL A 66 0.11 2.42 1.75
CA VAL A 66 0.91 1.20 1.97
C VAL A 66 2.10 1.49 2.88
N ASP A 67 2.90 2.51 2.56
CA ASP A 67 4.05 2.93 3.38
C ASP A 67 3.63 3.20 4.85
N SER A 68 2.60 4.02 5.05
CA SER A 68 2.15 4.35 6.40
C SER A 68 1.56 3.15 7.15
N SER A 69 0.80 2.27 6.49
CA SER A 69 0.31 1.04 7.12
C SER A 69 1.45 0.11 7.54
N VAL A 70 2.45 -0.10 6.68
CA VAL A 70 3.59 -0.97 7.00
C VAL A 70 4.43 -0.37 8.14
N LYS A 71 4.65 0.94 8.15
CA LYS A 71 5.29 1.65 9.26
C LYS A 71 4.55 1.46 10.59
N GLN A 72 3.21 1.52 10.59
CA GLN A 72 2.42 1.26 11.80
C GLN A 72 2.55 -0.20 12.27
N ILE A 73 2.51 -1.16 11.36
CA ILE A 73 2.62 -2.60 11.68
C ILE A 73 4.01 -2.93 12.23
N THR A 74 5.07 -2.48 11.55
CA THR A 74 6.48 -2.74 11.89
C THR A 74 7.02 -1.83 12.98
N GLY A 75 6.34 -0.74 13.33
CA GLY A 75 6.79 0.25 14.32
C GLY A 75 8.01 1.07 13.88
N ASN A 76 8.54 0.81 12.68
CA ASN A 76 9.69 1.50 12.13
C ASN A 76 9.23 2.75 11.37
N LEU A 77 8.82 3.79 12.10
CA LEU A 77 8.16 4.97 11.53
C LEU A 77 9.08 5.83 10.63
N GLN A 78 10.39 5.77 10.86
CA GLN A 78 11.38 6.60 10.16
C GLN A 78 11.87 5.98 8.85
N SER A 79 11.84 4.65 8.73
CA SER A 79 12.29 3.94 7.53
C SER A 79 11.18 3.86 6.49
N ASN A 80 11.52 4.01 5.22
CA ASN A 80 10.60 3.72 4.12
C ASN A 80 10.07 2.29 4.25
N PHE A 81 8.76 2.12 4.06
CA PHE A 81 8.01 0.87 4.18
C PHE A 81 8.35 0.06 5.44
N GLY A 82 8.66 0.75 6.55
CA GLY A 82 8.91 0.06 7.81
C GLY A 82 10.10 -0.91 7.79
N GLU A 83 11.11 -0.66 6.94
CA GLU A 83 12.30 -1.52 6.74
C GLU A 83 12.02 -2.79 5.92
N LEU A 84 10.83 -2.89 5.30
CA LEU A 84 10.52 -3.98 4.38
C LEU A 84 10.84 -3.59 2.94
N ASP A 85 11.35 -4.57 2.18
CA ASP A 85 11.54 -4.42 0.74
C ASP A 85 10.22 -4.57 0.01
N ILE A 86 9.91 -3.61 -0.87
CA ILE A 86 8.72 -3.66 -1.72
C ILE A 86 9.14 -3.93 -3.16
N ILE A 87 8.61 -5.01 -3.73
CA ILE A 87 8.78 -5.36 -5.15
C ILE A 87 7.45 -5.11 -5.86
N LEU A 88 7.44 -4.16 -6.79
CA LEU A 88 6.27 -3.83 -7.59
C LEU A 88 6.36 -4.51 -8.96
N ILE A 89 5.31 -5.20 -9.37
CA ILE A 89 5.24 -5.97 -10.63
C ILE A 89 3.99 -5.53 -11.41
N GLY A 90 4.12 -5.46 -12.74
CA GLY A 90 3.01 -5.22 -13.64
C GLY A 90 3.41 -4.33 -14.83
N ASP A 91 2.46 -4.12 -15.73
CA ASP A 91 2.66 -3.32 -16.94
C ASP A 91 2.03 -1.93 -16.81
N LEU A 92 2.87 -0.89 -16.71
CA LEU A 92 2.43 0.50 -16.58
C LEU A 92 1.74 1.08 -17.82
N ARG A 93 1.79 0.37 -18.96
CA ARG A 93 1.13 0.77 -20.22
C ARG A 93 -0.30 0.26 -20.35
N GLN A 94 -0.80 -0.49 -19.38
CA GLN A 94 -2.21 -0.89 -19.29
C GLN A 94 -3.13 0.31 -18.99
N LEU A 95 -4.44 0.06 -18.94
CA LEU A 95 -5.46 1.09 -18.71
C LEU A 95 -5.12 1.95 -17.48
N PRO A 96 -5.07 3.28 -17.61
CA PRO A 96 -4.80 4.15 -16.47
C PRO A 96 -5.97 4.11 -15.49
N LEU A 97 -5.66 4.29 -14.21
CA LEU A 97 -6.69 4.41 -13.17
C LEU A 97 -7.70 5.50 -13.51
N VAL A 98 -8.99 5.16 -13.45
CA VAL A 98 -10.09 6.00 -13.97
C VAL A 98 -10.19 7.37 -13.26
N ARG A 99 -9.66 7.54 -12.04
CA ARG A 99 -9.76 8.79 -11.25
C ARG A 99 -8.61 9.05 -10.27
N SER A 100 -7.39 8.63 -10.57
CA SER A 100 -6.27 8.83 -9.62
C SER A 100 -4.95 9.09 -10.30
N THR A 101 -3.98 9.65 -9.56
CA THR A 101 -2.63 9.87 -10.11
C THR A 101 -1.88 8.54 -10.16
N PRO A 102 -1.41 8.09 -11.34
CA PRO A 102 -0.61 6.88 -11.45
C PRO A 102 0.75 7.05 -10.78
N ILE A 103 1.38 5.96 -10.36
CA ILE A 103 2.65 6.01 -9.60
C ILE A 103 3.82 6.66 -10.34
N TYR A 104 3.82 6.62 -11.68
CA TYR A 104 4.88 7.22 -12.51
C TYR A 104 4.66 8.71 -12.79
N LYS A 105 3.62 9.33 -12.21
CA LYS A 105 3.33 10.75 -12.34
C LYS A 105 3.35 11.40 -10.97
N GLN A 106 3.91 12.60 -10.88
CA GLN A 106 3.90 13.36 -9.64
C GLN A 106 2.45 13.63 -9.19
N PRO A 107 2.10 13.33 -7.93
CA PRO A 107 0.82 13.73 -7.36
C PRO A 107 0.66 15.24 -7.53
N LYS A 108 -0.48 15.68 -8.05
CA LYS A 108 -0.83 17.11 -8.00
C LYS A 108 -0.92 17.48 -6.51
N GLN A 109 0.01 18.30 -6.04
CA GLN A 109 -0.11 18.93 -4.74
C GLN A 109 -1.27 19.93 -4.85
N THR A 110 -2.44 19.58 -4.31
CA THR A 110 -3.43 20.62 -4.01
C THR A 110 -2.84 21.42 -2.87
N LEU A 111 -2.28 22.58 -3.17
CA LEU A 111 -1.95 23.60 -2.17
C LEU A 111 -3.24 23.99 -1.45
N VAL A 112 -3.58 23.28 -0.38
CA VAL A 112 -4.50 23.77 0.64
C VAL A 112 -3.62 24.45 1.68
N GLY A 113 -3.06 25.60 1.31
CA GLY A 113 -2.53 26.56 2.28
C GLY A 113 -3.66 27.49 2.71
N PRO A 114 -3.69 27.97 3.97
CA PRO A 114 -4.62 29.03 4.34
C PRO A 114 -4.34 30.25 3.47
N ILE A 115 -5.41 30.84 2.94
CA ILE A 115 -5.38 32.18 2.37
C ILE A 115 -5.09 33.09 3.56
N LEU A 116 -3.90 33.69 3.60
CA LEU A 116 -3.64 34.89 4.39
C LEU A 116 -4.26 36.09 3.66
#